data_AF-A0A925W5N6-F1
#
_entry.id   AF-A0A925W5N6-F1
#
_cell.length_a   1.000
_cell.length_b   1.000
_cell.length_c   1.000
_cell.angle_alpha   90.00
_cell.angle_beta   90.00
_cell.angle_gamma   90.00
#
_symmetry.space_group_name_H-M   'P 1'
#
loop_
_entity.id
_entity.type
_entity.pdbx_description
1 polymer ?
#
loop_
_entity_poly.entity_id
_entity_poly.type
_entity_poly.pdbx_seq_one_letter_code
_entity_poly.pdbx_strand_id
1 'polypeptide(L)'
;ASVTARALGGGGGGGGMGGGRGNPAAQREALFKDITLTPAQTASIDSIYKISTDKLAELMKDMQAGTPQPPEMREKRMAINTERTAAIKKVLTAEQVVIFDKNTPQGRGRGSF
;
A
#
# COMPACT_ATOMS: atom_id res chain seq x y z
N ALA A 1 20.42 -19.92 -50.15
CA ALA A 1 21.37 -19.51 -49.11
C ALA A 1 20.71 -19.72 -47.75
N SER A 2 21.27 -20.62 -46.94
CA SER A 2 20.88 -20.85 -45.55
C SER A 2 21.80 -20.05 -44.64
N VAL A 3 21.24 -19.30 -43.69
CA VAL A 3 21.94 -19.01 -42.42
C VAL A 3 20.91 -19.10 -41.29
N THR A 4 21.05 -20.16 -40.50
CA THR A 4 20.54 -20.26 -39.14
C THR A 4 21.63 -19.74 -38.21
N ALA A 5 21.31 -18.85 -37.27
CA ALA A 5 22.13 -18.64 -36.08
C ALA A 5 21.26 -18.22 -34.89
N ARG A 6 21.45 -18.96 -33.80
CA ARG A 6 20.68 -19.02 -32.55
C ARG A 6 21.50 -18.34 -31.45
N ALA A 7 20.81 -17.60 -30.57
CA ALA A 7 21.08 -17.29 -29.15
C ALA A 7 22.50 -16.91 -28.68
N LEU A 8 22.59 -15.91 -27.78
CA LEU A 8 23.00 -16.09 -26.37
C LEU A 8 23.17 -14.77 -25.61
N GLY A 9 22.79 -14.79 -24.33
CA GLY A 9 23.26 -13.89 -23.26
C GLY A 9 22.28 -12.76 -22.93
N GLY A 10 21.66 -12.67 -21.76
CA GLY A 10 22.03 -13.19 -20.44
C GLY A 10 22.27 -12.00 -19.49
N GLY A 11 21.29 -11.73 -18.63
CA GLY A 11 21.36 -10.81 -17.49
C GLY A 11 19.97 -10.77 -16.86
N GLY A 12 19.70 -11.28 -15.65
CA GLY A 12 20.55 -11.42 -14.48
C GLY A 12 20.09 -10.37 -13.45
N GLY A 13 19.41 -10.82 -12.40
CA GLY A 13 18.96 -10.00 -11.25
C GLY A 13 17.44 -9.85 -11.22
N GLY A 14 16.66 -10.55 -10.39
CA GLY A 14 16.91 -10.79 -8.97
C GLY A 14 16.36 -9.61 -8.17
N GLY A 15 15.28 -9.85 -7.41
CA GLY A 15 14.83 -8.94 -6.36
C GLY A 15 13.59 -8.12 -6.69
N GLY A 16 12.42 -8.72 -6.45
CA GLY A 16 11.18 -7.97 -6.51
C GLY A 16 9.94 -8.83 -6.31
N MET A 17 9.90 -9.64 -5.25
CA MET A 17 8.64 -9.97 -4.59
C MET A 17 7.99 -8.65 -4.10
N GLY A 18 7.45 -7.86 -5.02
CA GLY A 18 6.64 -6.71 -4.74
C GLY A 18 5.24 -7.22 -4.41
N GLY A 19 4.99 -7.45 -3.12
CA GLY A 19 3.73 -7.94 -2.59
C GLY A 19 2.53 -7.25 -3.26
N GLY A 20 1.59 -8.09 -3.71
CA GLY A 20 0.32 -7.77 -4.34
C GLY A 20 0.01 -6.29 -4.58
N ARG A 21 0.19 -5.84 -5.83
CA ARG A 21 -0.65 -4.77 -6.37
C ARG A 21 -2.06 -5.33 -6.61
N GLY A 22 -2.73 -5.76 -5.55
CA GLY A 22 -4.15 -6.06 -5.58
C GLY A 22 -4.93 -4.77 -5.82
N ASN A 23 -6.11 -4.87 -6.44
CA ASN A 23 -7.05 -3.75 -6.58
C ASN A 23 -7.18 -3.00 -5.23
N PRO A 24 -6.98 -1.67 -5.17
CA PRO A 24 -7.11 -0.89 -3.94
C PRO A 24 -8.45 -1.11 -3.21
N ALA A 25 -9.53 -1.34 -3.97
CA ALA A 25 -10.83 -1.69 -3.41
C ALA A 25 -10.78 -3.03 -2.67
N ALA A 26 -10.19 -4.07 -3.28
CA ALA A 26 -10.04 -5.39 -2.65
C ALA A 26 -9.14 -5.33 -1.40
N GLN A 27 -8.10 -4.47 -1.39
CA GLN A 27 -7.28 -4.26 -0.20
C GLN A 27 -8.09 -3.61 0.93
N ARG A 28 -8.91 -2.60 0.62
CA ARG A 28 -9.80 -1.95 1.60
C ARG A 28 -10.83 -2.95 2.14
N GLU A 29 -11.45 -3.75 1.27
CA GLU A 29 -12.38 -4.80 1.67
C GLU A 29 -11.72 -5.81 2.61
N ALA A 30 -10.51 -6.26 2.31
CA ALA A 30 -9.77 -7.17 3.17
C ALA A 30 -9.47 -6.55 4.56
N LEU A 31 -9.10 -5.27 4.62
CA LEU A 31 -8.82 -4.56 5.87
C LEU A 31 -10.04 -4.48 6.80
N PHE A 32 -11.23 -4.25 6.24
CA PHE A 32 -12.48 -4.12 6.99
C PHE A 32 -13.29 -5.42 7.05
N LYS A 33 -12.70 -6.55 6.64
CA LYS A 33 -13.34 -7.85 6.77
C LYS A 33 -13.74 -8.09 8.24
N ASP A 34 -14.96 -8.57 8.44
CA ASP A 34 -15.54 -8.83 9.77
C ASP A 34 -15.69 -7.57 10.65
N ILE A 35 -15.64 -6.37 10.06
CA ILE A 35 -15.93 -5.09 10.72
C ILE A 35 -17.22 -4.50 10.14
N THR A 36 -18.27 -4.41 10.96
CA THR A 36 -19.46 -3.64 10.61
C THR A 36 -19.23 -2.17 10.96
N LEU A 37 -19.15 -1.31 9.94
CA LEU A 37 -19.02 0.13 10.11
C LEU A 37 -20.39 0.80 10.21
N THR A 38 -20.54 1.77 11.11
CA THR A 38 -21.70 2.67 11.10
C THR A 38 -21.63 3.64 9.90
N PRO A 39 -22.75 4.25 9.48
CA PRO A 39 -22.72 5.26 8.41
C PRO A 39 -21.74 6.41 8.67
N ALA A 40 -21.65 6.86 9.93
CA ALA A 40 -20.72 7.91 10.33
C ALA A 40 -19.25 7.47 10.26
N GLN A 41 -18.96 6.22 10.65
CA GLN A 41 -17.61 5.65 10.52
C GLN A 41 -17.21 5.51 9.05
N THR A 42 -18.10 5.01 8.20
CA THR A 42 -17.88 4.88 6.75
C THR A 42 -17.54 6.23 6.13
N ALA A 43 -18.35 7.27 6.37
CA ALA A 43 -18.11 8.61 5.83
C ALA A 43 -16.76 9.21 6.28
N SER A 44 -16.38 8.97 7.54
CA SER A 44 -15.09 9.42 8.09
C SER A 44 -13.92 8.68 7.44
N ILE A 45 -14.03 7.36 7.28
CA ILE A 45 -13.02 6.51 6.65
C ILE A 45 -12.84 6.88 5.18
N ASP A 46 -13.92 7.14 4.44
CA ASP A 46 -13.86 7.56 3.03
C ASP A 46 -13.13 8.90 2.90
N SER A 47 -13.39 9.83 3.81
CA SER A 47 -12.67 11.11 3.88
C SER A 47 -11.17 10.90 4.15
N ILE A 48 -10.81 9.99 5.06
CA ILE A 48 -9.41 9.63 5.36
C ILE A 48 -8.71 9.03 4.12
N TYR A 49 -9.38 8.14 3.38
CA TYR A 49 -8.85 7.59 2.13
C TYR A 49 -8.66 8.65 1.06
N LYS A 50 -9.62 9.58 0.92
CA LYS A 50 -9.50 10.71 -0.01
C LYS A 50 -8.27 11.56 0.30
N ILE A 51 -8.11 12.00 1.55
CA ILE A 51 -6.96 12.79 2.00
C ILE A 51 -5.64 12.04 1.72
N SER A 52 -5.57 10.74 2.05
CA SER A 52 -4.38 9.94 1.77
C SER A 52 -4.09 9.80 0.27
N THR A 53 -5.14 9.69 -0.55
CA THR A 53 -5.02 9.59 -2.01
C THR A 53 -4.52 10.90 -2.59
N ASP A 54 -5.03 12.05 -2.12
CA ASP A 54 -4.59 13.37 -2.55
C ASP A 54 -3.11 13.61 -2.19
N LYS A 55 -2.70 13.26 -0.95
CA LYS A 55 -1.28 13.31 -0.54
C LYS A 55 -0.38 12.42 -1.40
N LEU A 56 -0.84 11.21 -1.75
CA LEU A 56 -0.10 10.32 -2.63
C LEU A 56 -0.04 10.84 -4.07
N ALA A 57 -1.10 11.45 -4.57
CA ALA A 57 -1.14 12.06 -5.89
C ALA A 57 -0.16 13.24 -5.97
N GLU A 58 -0.15 14.10 -4.95
CA GLU A 58 0.80 15.22 -4.83
C GLU A 58 2.24 14.72 -4.77
N LEU A 59 2.51 13.71 -3.93
CA LEU A 59 3.83 13.09 -3.83
C LEU A 59 4.32 12.53 -5.18
N MET A 60 3.41 12.03 -6.03
CA MET A 60 3.74 11.47 -7.34
C MET A 60 3.82 12.53 -8.45
N LYS A 61 3.38 13.78 -8.25
CA LYS A 61 3.52 14.84 -9.26
C LYS A 61 4.98 15.12 -9.59
N ASP A 62 5.85 14.98 -8.60
CA ASP A 62 7.28 15.22 -8.75
C ASP A 62 8.02 14.02 -9.38
N MET A 63 7.33 12.91 -9.66
CA MET A 63 7.93 11.75 -10.33
C MET A 63 7.92 11.89 -11.84
N GLN A 64 9.11 11.82 -12.44
CA GLN A 64 9.22 11.57 -13.87
C GLN A 64 8.90 10.10 -14.20
N ALA A 65 8.19 9.90 -15.30
CA ALA A 65 7.94 8.56 -15.82
C ALA A 65 9.27 7.86 -16.15
N GLY A 66 9.43 6.62 -15.71
CA GLY A 66 10.62 5.81 -15.99
C GLY A 66 11.78 5.98 -15.00
N THR A 67 11.67 6.86 -14.00
CA THR A 67 12.69 6.96 -12.94
C THR A 67 12.38 6.04 -11.76
N PRO A 68 13.38 5.33 -11.19
CA PRO A 68 13.22 4.62 -9.94
C PRO A 68 12.79 5.57 -8.82
N GLN A 69 11.84 5.16 -7.98
CA GLN A 69 11.42 5.97 -6.83
C GLN A 69 12.60 6.20 -5.87
N PRO A 70 12.93 7.47 -5.55
CA PRO A 70 13.93 7.79 -4.54
C PRO A 70 13.60 7.18 -3.16
N PRO A 71 14.60 6.91 -2.31
CA PRO A 71 14.37 6.45 -0.93
C PRO A 71 13.45 7.37 -0.13
N GLU A 72 13.64 8.70 -0.22
CA GLU A 72 12.80 9.69 0.47
C GLU A 72 11.31 9.59 0.09
N MET A 73 11.03 9.26 -1.17
CA MET A 73 9.67 9.05 -1.66
C MET A 73 9.04 7.81 -1.03
N ARG A 74 9.81 6.75 -0.81
CA ARG A 74 9.34 5.55 -0.11
C ARG A 74 9.03 5.88 1.35
N GLU A 75 9.88 6.64 2.03
CA GLU A 75 9.65 7.09 3.40
C GLU A 75 8.38 7.94 3.52
N LYS A 76 8.21 8.93 2.63
CA LYS A 76 6.99 9.76 2.57
C LYS A 76 5.74 8.92 2.32
N ARG A 77 5.80 7.92 1.43
CA ARG A 77 4.70 6.97 1.22
C ARG A 77 4.37 6.16 2.47
N MET A 78 5.39 5.68 3.19
CA MET A 78 5.22 4.94 4.44
C MET A 78 4.61 5.83 5.53
N ALA A 79 5.03 7.09 5.62
CA ALA A 79 4.47 8.07 6.54
C ALA A 79 2.98 8.32 6.25
N ILE A 80 2.60 8.55 4.98
CA ILE A 80 1.19 8.72 4.59
C ILE A 80 0.35 7.48 4.94
N ASN A 81 0.86 6.27 4.68
CA ASN A 81 0.15 5.04 5.03
C ASN A 81 0.00 4.88 6.56
N THR A 82 1.03 5.24 7.33
CA THR A 82 1.00 5.20 8.80
C THR A 82 -0.02 6.19 9.36
N GLU A 83 -0.01 7.42 8.84
CA GLU A 83 -0.96 8.47 9.21
C GLU A 83 -2.41 8.05 8.90
N ARG A 84 -2.66 7.53 7.68
CA ARG A 84 -3.97 7.01 7.28
C ARG A 84 -4.45 5.93 8.24
N THR A 85 -3.57 4.98 8.58
CA THR A 85 -3.89 3.86 9.48
C THR A 85 -4.22 4.36 10.88
N ALA A 86 -3.43 5.28 11.43
CA ALA A 86 -3.70 5.89 12.72
C ALA A 86 -5.02 6.67 12.74
N ALA A 87 -5.33 7.40 11.67
CA ALA A 87 -6.60 8.12 11.53
C ALA A 87 -7.80 7.16 11.47
N ILE A 88 -7.70 6.04 10.73
CA ILE A 88 -8.76 5.01 10.69
C ILE A 88 -9.00 4.45 12.10
N LYS A 89 -7.94 4.09 12.84
CA LYS A 89 -8.07 3.53 14.19
C LYS A 89 -8.77 4.46 15.17
N LYS A 90 -8.65 5.78 15.02
CA LYS A 90 -9.35 6.77 15.86
C LYS A 90 -10.87 6.81 15.62
N VAL A 91 -11.33 6.34 14.46
CA VAL A 91 -12.76 6.29 14.09
C VAL A 91 -13.41 4.97 14.52
N LEU A 92 -12.62 3.91 14.63
CA LEU A 92 -13.07 2.59 15.02
C LEU A 92 -13.27 2.48 16.53
N THR A 93 -14.16 1.59 16.96
CA THR A 93 -14.25 1.17 18.36
C THR A 93 -13.04 0.32 18.74
N ALA A 94 -12.78 0.15 20.03
CA ALA A 94 -11.67 -0.68 20.51
C ALA A 94 -11.73 -2.12 19.96
N GLU A 95 -12.93 -2.72 19.90
CA GLU A 95 -13.13 -4.07 19.36
C GLU A 95 -12.85 -4.13 17.85
N GLN A 96 -13.33 -3.14 17.10
CA GLN A 96 -13.08 -3.04 15.66
C GLN A 96 -11.59 -2.84 15.35
N VAL A 97 -10.86 -2.07 16.18
CA VAL A 97 -9.39 -1.91 16.04
C VAL A 97 -8.66 -3.24 16.16
N VAL A 98 -9.08 -4.13 17.06
CA VAL A 98 -8.47 -5.46 17.21
C VAL A 98 -8.63 -6.29 15.94
N ILE A 99 -9.80 -6.24 15.30
CA ILE A 99 -10.07 -6.95 14.05
C ILE A 99 -9.27 -6.31 12.91
N PHE A 100 -9.28 -4.98 12.83
CA PHE A 100 -8.55 -4.22 11.81
C PHE A 100 -7.04 -4.52 11.84
N ASP A 101 -6.46 -4.64 13.04
CA ASP A 101 -5.04 -4.97 13.22
C ASP A 101 -4.69 -6.40 12.81
N LYS A 102 -5.63 -7.34 12.96
CA LYS A 102 -5.47 -8.72 12.44
C LYS A 102 -5.53 -8.75 10.92
N ASN A 103 -6.37 -7.92 10.31
CA ASN A 103 -6.55 -7.86 8.87
C ASN A 103 -5.46 -7.04 8.15
N THR A 104 -4.77 -6.16 8.87
CA THR A 104 -3.69 -5.36 8.29
C THR A 104 -2.56 -6.30 7.86
N PRO A 105 -2.21 -6.34 6.56
CA PRO A 105 -1.11 -7.17 6.10
C PRO A 105 0.16 -6.70 6.82
N GLN A 106 0.63 -7.54 7.74
CA GLN A 106 1.84 -7.29 8.52
C GLN A 106 3.02 -7.34 7.55
N GLY A 107 3.38 -6.18 7.01
CA GLY A 107 4.75 -5.96 6.57
C GLY A 107 5.64 -6.24 7.76
N ARG A 108 6.43 -7.32 7.71
CA ARG A 108 7.55 -7.66 8.60
C ARG A 108 7.91 -6.52 9.56
N GLY A 109 7.44 -6.57 10.81
CA GLY A 109 7.72 -5.48 11.75
C GLY A 109 6.80 -5.40 12.97
N ARG A 110 6.45 -6.53 13.57
CA ARG A 110 6.02 -6.55 14.97
C ARG A 110 6.99 -7.48 15.71
N GLY A 111 8.12 -6.92 16.17
CA GLY A 111 9.11 -7.61 17.01
C GLY A 111 10.50 -7.77 16.37
N SER A 112 11.39 -6.81 16.66
CA SER A 112 12.87 -6.75 16.58
C SER A 112 13.16 -5.26 16.35
N PHE A 113 13.41 -4.42 17.35
CA PHE A 113 14.27 -4.53 18.53
C PHE A 113 13.61 -3.93 19.77
#